data_AF-A0A060UT25-F1
#
_entry.id   AF-A0A060UT25-F1
#
_cell.length_a   1.000
_cell.length_b   1.000
_cell.length_c   1.000
_cell.angle_alpha   90.00
_cell.angle_beta   90.00
_cell.angle_gamma   90.00
#
_symmetry.space_group_name_H-M   'P 1'
#
loop_
_entity.id
_entity.type
_entity.pdbx_description
1 polymer ?
#
loop_
_entity_poly.entity_id
_entity_poly.type
_entity_poly.pdbx_seq_one_letter_code
_entity_poly.pdbx_strand_id
1 'polypeptide(L)'
;MPKNLIIVDSRRDWQDDDSDIPITTAIDYLRRKHHSEDRRTRVINLCRNLEYGGVGYYCSLLGEARSHHVLPDVRTLLEVRRQSLYRPGLADLQPLLEKATEHLQKGAGATYRLRIFFGWTTEEPMRELARELFERLPMPALEVQLRANGVWRIQRVCALPIGDLDAVEKTNFHAAIQHYLARRRRKSKPSERPRYDLAILHDPLEALPPSSSRTLKHFVHIGKRLGIHVELIQRRDYGRLAEFDALFIRETTRIDHHTYEFARKAEQEGLVVIDDPDSILRCTNTRVRQLISQLLDIENSDFKMLHYNSVNC
;
A
#
# COMPACT_ATOMS: atom_id res chain seq x y z
N MET A 1 1.13 3.45 20.43
CA MET A 1 0.25 2.74 19.46
C MET A 1 -0.35 3.76 18.52
N PRO A 2 -0.55 3.46 17.23
CA PRO A 2 -1.34 4.35 16.36
C PRO A 2 -2.75 4.42 16.94
N LYS A 3 -3.20 5.63 17.29
CA LYS A 3 -4.56 5.87 17.75
C LYS A 3 -5.51 5.55 16.58
N ASN A 4 -6.56 4.78 16.81
CA ASN A 4 -7.63 4.64 15.83
C ASN A 4 -8.57 5.83 16.02
N LEU A 5 -9.09 6.38 14.93
CA LEU A 5 -10.03 7.47 14.93
C LEU A 5 -11.08 7.21 13.86
N ILE A 6 -12.36 7.34 14.22
CA ILE A 6 -13.46 7.28 13.25
C ILE A 6 -13.90 8.70 12.93
N ILE A 7 -14.06 9.00 11.65
CA ILE A 7 -14.62 10.27 11.16
C ILE A 7 -16.02 9.99 10.61
N VAL A 8 -17.00 10.76 11.07
CA VAL A 8 -18.38 10.75 10.59
C VAL A 8 -18.84 12.17 10.25
N ASP A 9 -19.86 12.31 9.40
CA ASP A 9 -20.45 13.63 9.15
C ASP A 9 -21.23 14.14 10.38
N SER A 10 -21.96 13.25 11.04
CA SER A 10 -22.74 13.54 12.25
C SER A 10 -22.52 12.46 13.29
N ARG A 11 -22.38 12.84 14.57
CA ARG A 11 -22.32 11.86 15.67
C ARG A 11 -23.56 10.97 15.76
N ARG A 12 -24.71 11.43 15.26
CA ARG A 12 -25.94 10.63 15.24
C ARG A 12 -25.87 9.44 14.28
N ASP A 13 -24.88 9.41 13.40
CA ASP A 13 -24.68 8.31 12.45
C ASP A 13 -23.98 7.12 13.12
N TRP A 14 -23.46 7.34 14.33
CA TRP A 14 -22.76 6.37 15.14
C TRP A 14 -23.26 6.46 16.59
N GLN A 15 -24.38 5.80 16.87
CA GLN A 15 -25.05 5.84 18.19
C GLN A 15 -24.60 4.72 19.13
N ASP A 16 -23.95 3.68 18.61
CA ASP A 16 -23.45 2.58 19.42
C ASP A 16 -22.08 2.96 20.00
N ASP A 17 -22.06 3.25 21.30
CA ASP A 17 -20.91 3.65 22.12
C ASP A 17 -19.95 2.46 22.41
N ASP A 18 -20.22 1.29 21.81
CA ASP A 18 -19.55 0.00 22.08
C ASP A 18 -18.12 -0.12 21.52
N SER A 19 -17.57 0.96 20.97
CA SER A 19 -16.19 0.95 20.48
C SER A 19 -15.32 1.88 21.32
N ASP A 20 -14.25 1.36 21.91
CA ASP A 20 -13.14 2.13 22.55
C ASP A 20 -12.40 3.07 21.56
N ILE A 21 -13.00 3.37 20.42
CA ILE A 21 -12.42 4.13 19.32
C ILE A 21 -12.98 5.55 19.39
N PRO A 22 -12.13 6.57 19.54
CA PRO A 22 -12.59 7.94 19.52
C PRO A 22 -13.25 8.28 18.18
N ILE A 23 -14.40 8.94 18.27
CA ILE A 23 -15.19 9.41 17.13
C ILE A 23 -15.08 10.93 17.06
N THR A 24 -14.84 11.45 15.86
CA THR A 24 -14.83 12.89 15.60
C THR A 24 -15.70 13.20 14.39
N THR A 25 -16.24 14.42 14.35
CA THR A 25 -16.95 14.87 13.15
C THR A 25 -15.93 15.26 12.06
N ALA A 26 -16.35 15.19 10.81
CA ALA A 26 -15.53 15.61 9.68
C ALA A 26 -15.06 17.07 9.83
N ILE A 27 -15.96 17.96 10.27
CA ILE A 27 -15.65 19.38 10.50
C ILE A 27 -14.62 19.55 11.62
N ASP A 28 -14.78 18.84 12.75
CA ASP A 28 -13.84 18.92 13.86
C ASP A 28 -12.46 18.41 13.45
N TYR A 29 -12.40 17.31 12.71
CA TYR A 29 -11.17 16.73 12.21
C TYR A 29 -10.39 17.69 11.28
N LEU A 30 -11.11 18.37 10.38
CA LEU A 30 -10.53 19.38 9.48
C LEU A 30 -10.01 20.60 10.25
N ARG A 31 -10.72 21.04 11.29
CA ARG A 31 -10.34 22.23 12.10
C ARG A 31 -9.27 21.96 13.15
N ARG A 32 -9.11 20.70 13.57
CA ARG A 32 -8.18 20.32 14.63
C ARG A 32 -6.74 20.68 14.26
N LYS A 33 -6.03 21.36 15.16
CA LYS A 33 -4.59 21.61 15.03
C LYS A 33 -3.84 20.28 15.14
N HIS A 34 -2.92 20.04 14.21
CA HIS A 34 -2.13 18.82 14.16
C HIS A 34 -0.85 19.00 14.99
N HIS A 35 -0.62 18.09 15.94
CA HIS A 35 0.61 18.02 16.71
C HIS A 35 1.50 16.90 16.16
N SER A 36 2.82 17.08 16.21
CA SER A 36 3.80 16.10 15.70
C SER A 36 3.69 14.71 16.36
N GLU A 37 3.08 14.62 17.54
CA GLU A 37 2.82 13.39 18.29
C GLU A 37 1.63 12.58 17.75
N ASP A 38 0.78 13.17 16.89
CA ASP A 38 -0.38 12.50 16.29
C ASP A 38 -0.02 11.73 14.99
N ARG A 39 1.26 11.74 14.61
CA ARG A 39 1.80 10.99 13.45
C ARG A 39 1.42 9.50 13.56
N ARG A 40 1.03 8.90 12.42
CA ARG A 40 0.61 7.49 12.29
C ARG A 40 -0.76 7.13 12.88
N THR A 41 -1.63 8.11 13.17
CA THR A 41 -3.04 7.85 13.51
C THR A 41 -3.73 7.08 12.38
N ARG A 42 -4.55 6.08 12.71
CA ARG A 42 -5.40 5.38 11.74
C ARG A 42 -6.75 6.07 11.70
N VAL A 43 -7.12 6.54 10.53
CA VAL A 43 -8.37 7.24 10.30
C VAL A 43 -9.29 6.33 9.50
N ILE A 44 -10.44 6.00 10.06
CA ILE A 44 -11.52 5.32 9.33
C ILE A 44 -12.54 6.41 8.98
N ASN A 45 -12.56 6.77 7.70
CA ASN A 45 -13.43 7.80 7.18
C ASN A 45 -14.74 7.18 6.71
N LEU A 46 -15.78 7.45 7.49
CA LEU A 46 -17.14 6.94 7.30
C LEU A 46 -18.10 8.07 6.90
N CYS A 47 -17.58 9.18 6.39
CA CYS A 47 -18.38 10.24 5.81
C CYS A 47 -19.30 9.69 4.70
N ARG A 48 -20.51 10.24 4.62
CA ARG A 48 -21.52 9.87 3.63
C ARG A 48 -21.09 10.36 2.23
N ASN A 49 -20.59 11.60 2.18
CA ASN A 49 -20.11 12.20 0.93
C ASN A 49 -18.59 12.07 0.81
N LEU A 50 -18.18 11.03 0.10
CA LEU A 50 -16.79 10.78 -0.29
C LEU A 50 -16.46 11.32 -1.69
N GLU A 51 -17.32 12.17 -2.28
CA GLU A 51 -17.16 12.77 -3.61
C GLU A 51 -15.99 13.74 -3.73
N TYR A 52 -15.51 13.96 -4.97
CA TYR A 52 -14.38 14.86 -5.18
C TYR A 52 -14.85 16.27 -4.83
N GLY A 53 -14.11 16.94 -3.95
CA GLY A 53 -14.57 18.21 -3.35
C GLY A 53 -15.60 18.05 -2.23
N GLY A 54 -16.00 16.82 -1.88
CA GLY A 54 -16.82 16.52 -0.71
C GLY A 54 -16.02 16.59 0.58
N VAL A 55 -16.70 16.78 1.72
CA VAL A 55 -16.07 16.91 3.05
C VAL A 55 -15.27 15.65 3.40
N GLY A 56 -15.80 14.46 3.09
CA GLY A 56 -15.11 13.21 3.32
C GLY A 56 -13.82 13.08 2.50
N TYR A 57 -13.82 13.54 1.25
CA TYR A 57 -12.61 13.56 0.42
C TYR A 57 -11.51 14.43 1.04
N TYR A 58 -11.86 15.63 1.52
CA TYR A 58 -10.89 16.50 2.20
C TYR A 58 -10.38 15.91 3.51
N CYS A 59 -11.21 15.14 4.24
CA CYS A 59 -10.74 14.43 5.43
C CYS A 59 -9.68 13.39 5.10
N SER A 60 -9.86 12.63 4.01
CA SER A 60 -8.85 11.68 3.57
C SER A 60 -7.56 12.37 3.09
N LEU A 61 -7.69 13.43 2.29
CA LEU A 61 -6.55 14.22 1.80
C LEU A 61 -5.74 14.84 2.95
N LEU A 62 -6.43 15.45 3.91
CA LEU A 62 -5.77 16.04 5.08
C LEU A 62 -5.15 14.99 5.98
N GLY A 63 -5.76 13.80 6.08
CA GLY A 63 -5.16 12.68 6.81
C GLY A 63 -3.85 12.22 6.21
N GLU A 64 -3.79 12.04 4.89
CA GLU A 64 -2.54 11.70 4.19
C GLU A 64 -1.46 12.76 4.39
N ALA A 65 -1.81 14.05 4.24
CA ALA A 65 -0.88 15.16 4.48
C ALA A 65 -0.35 15.20 5.94
N ARG A 66 -1.09 14.60 6.89
CA ARG A 66 -0.70 14.44 8.30
C ARG A 66 0.04 13.12 8.58
N SER A 67 0.35 12.34 7.54
CA SER A 67 0.91 10.99 7.67
C SER A 67 0.02 10.06 8.51
N HIS A 68 -1.31 10.22 8.41
CA HIS A 68 -2.28 9.28 8.95
C HIS A 68 -2.50 8.14 7.96
N HIS A 69 -2.76 6.94 8.48
CA HIS A 69 -3.23 5.83 7.66
C HIS A 69 -4.74 5.92 7.50
N VAL A 70 -5.18 6.51 6.40
CA VAL A 70 -6.59 6.74 6.12
C VAL A 70 -7.20 5.55 5.39
N LEU A 71 -8.41 5.16 5.78
CA LEU A 71 -9.25 4.21 5.09
C LEU A 71 -10.63 4.86 4.84
N PRO A 72 -11.06 5.08 3.58
CA PRO A 72 -10.27 4.93 2.36
C PRO A 72 -9.27 6.08 2.14
N ASP A 73 -8.18 5.79 1.45
CA ASP A 73 -7.23 6.77 0.96
C ASP A 73 -7.76 7.53 -0.27
N VAL A 74 -7.14 8.65 -0.62
CA VAL A 74 -7.55 9.54 -1.72
C VAL A 74 -7.52 8.80 -3.04
N ARG A 75 -6.52 7.95 -3.26
CA ARG A 75 -6.39 7.15 -4.49
C ARG A 75 -7.59 6.23 -4.66
N THR A 76 -7.93 5.46 -3.63
CA THR A 76 -9.08 4.54 -3.60
C THR A 76 -10.38 5.29 -3.84
N LEU A 77 -10.56 6.48 -3.25
CA LEU A 77 -11.72 7.33 -3.49
C LEU A 77 -11.87 7.74 -4.96
N LEU A 78 -10.75 8.01 -5.65
CA LEU A 78 -10.75 8.36 -7.07
C LEU A 78 -10.98 7.13 -7.96
N GLU A 79 -10.39 5.99 -7.61
CA GLU A 79 -10.51 4.73 -8.34
C GLU A 79 -11.96 4.22 -8.32
N VAL A 80 -12.60 4.11 -7.15
CA VAL A 80 -13.98 3.58 -7.00
C VAL A 80 -15.00 4.39 -7.81
N ARG A 81 -14.75 5.68 -8.09
CA ARG A 81 -15.66 6.48 -8.92
C ARG A 81 -15.64 6.12 -10.39
N ARG A 82 -14.47 5.80 -10.94
CA ARG A 82 -14.28 5.65 -12.38
C ARG A 82 -14.04 4.19 -12.67
N GLN A 83 -15.06 3.53 -13.23
CA GLN A 83 -14.97 2.10 -13.55
C GLN A 83 -13.75 1.74 -14.39
N SER A 84 -13.33 2.63 -15.30
CA SER A 84 -12.14 2.44 -16.13
C SER A 84 -10.84 2.34 -15.35
N LEU A 85 -10.77 2.91 -14.14
CA LEU A 85 -9.55 2.89 -13.31
C LEU A 85 -9.38 1.58 -12.55
N TYR A 86 -10.44 1.03 -11.96
CA TYR A 86 -10.32 -0.19 -11.17
C TYR A 86 -10.50 -1.47 -12.00
N ARG A 87 -11.30 -1.45 -13.09
CA ARG A 87 -11.67 -2.66 -13.84
C ARG A 87 -10.46 -3.50 -14.30
N PRO A 88 -9.40 -2.92 -14.87
CA PRO A 88 -8.23 -3.70 -15.28
C PRO A 88 -7.62 -4.49 -14.12
N GLY A 89 -7.54 -3.89 -12.93
CA GLY A 89 -7.00 -4.54 -11.73
C GLY A 89 -7.87 -5.65 -11.15
N LEU A 90 -9.12 -5.78 -11.59
CA LEU A 90 -10.04 -6.85 -11.17
C LEU A 90 -10.10 -8.04 -12.14
N ALA A 91 -9.40 -7.98 -13.29
CA ALA A 91 -9.48 -9.02 -14.31
C ALA A 91 -9.08 -10.41 -13.77
N ASP A 92 -8.04 -10.45 -12.95
CA ASP A 92 -7.51 -11.69 -12.35
C ASP A 92 -8.45 -12.31 -11.30
N LEU A 93 -9.52 -11.61 -10.92
CA LEU A 93 -10.55 -12.13 -10.02
C LEU A 93 -11.62 -12.94 -10.73
N GLN A 94 -11.62 -12.99 -12.06
CA GLN A 94 -12.61 -13.74 -12.83
C GLN A 94 -12.72 -15.22 -12.41
N PRO A 95 -11.63 -15.99 -12.21
CA PRO A 95 -11.73 -17.38 -11.76
C PRO A 95 -12.32 -17.51 -10.35
N LEU A 96 -11.97 -16.57 -9.47
CA LEU A 96 -12.48 -16.54 -8.10
C LEU A 96 -13.97 -16.19 -8.07
N LEU A 97 -14.39 -15.24 -8.90
CA LEU A 97 -15.78 -14.87 -9.09
C LEU A 97 -16.59 -16.06 -9.63
N GLU A 98 -16.06 -16.79 -10.60
CA GLU A 98 -16.72 -17.97 -11.15
C GLU A 98 -16.95 -19.02 -10.06
N LYS A 99 -15.92 -19.36 -9.29
CA LYS A 99 -16.01 -20.26 -8.13
C LYS A 99 -17.03 -19.77 -7.10
N ALA A 100 -16.97 -18.50 -6.73
CA ALA A 100 -17.87 -17.91 -5.74
C ALA A 100 -19.34 -17.91 -6.20
N THR A 101 -19.58 -17.87 -7.51
CA THR A 101 -20.91 -17.78 -8.13
C THR A 101 -21.40 -19.11 -8.72
N GLU A 102 -20.71 -20.24 -8.48
CA GLU A 102 -21.09 -21.57 -9.01
C GLU A 102 -22.52 -21.97 -8.63
N HIS A 103 -22.95 -21.60 -7.43
CA HIS A 103 -24.29 -21.89 -6.90
C HIS A 103 -25.39 -20.97 -7.45
N LEU A 104 -25.04 -19.91 -8.20
CA LEU A 104 -26.00 -18.93 -8.71
C LEU A 104 -26.43 -19.28 -10.15
N GLN A 105 -27.72 -19.09 -10.43
CA GLN A 105 -28.25 -19.27 -11.78
C GLN A 105 -27.65 -18.23 -12.74
N LYS A 106 -27.08 -18.70 -13.87
CA LYS A 106 -26.39 -17.86 -14.87
C LYS A 106 -27.30 -17.37 -16.01
N GLY A 107 -28.58 -17.17 -15.71
CA GLY A 107 -29.57 -16.72 -16.69
C GLY A 107 -29.17 -15.39 -17.33
N ALA A 108 -29.47 -15.21 -18.61
CA ALA A 108 -29.15 -13.97 -19.32
C ALA A 108 -29.81 -12.76 -18.63
N GLY A 109 -29.00 -11.79 -18.20
CA GLY A 109 -29.48 -10.61 -17.50
C GLY A 109 -29.67 -10.77 -16.00
N ALA A 110 -29.34 -11.92 -15.39
CA ALA A 110 -29.39 -12.05 -13.93
C ALA A 110 -28.42 -11.08 -13.26
N THR A 111 -28.85 -10.47 -12.16
CA THR A 111 -28.04 -9.52 -11.38
C THR A 111 -27.90 -10.00 -9.95
N TYR A 112 -26.74 -9.73 -9.35
CA TYR A 112 -26.46 -10.06 -7.95
C TYR A 112 -25.80 -8.88 -7.28
N ARG A 113 -26.17 -8.58 -6.03
CA ARG A 113 -25.57 -7.52 -5.23
C ARG A 113 -24.88 -8.13 -4.04
N LEU A 114 -23.55 -8.06 -4.03
CA LEU A 114 -22.73 -8.51 -2.92
C LEU A 114 -22.36 -7.30 -2.07
N ARG A 115 -22.66 -7.36 -0.78
CA ARG A 115 -22.28 -6.33 0.19
C ARG A 115 -21.06 -6.80 0.99
N ILE A 116 -20.07 -5.92 1.09
CA ILE A 116 -18.78 -6.20 1.73
C ILE A 116 -18.48 -5.11 2.75
N PHE A 117 -18.14 -5.51 3.97
CA PHE A 117 -17.73 -4.62 5.06
C PHE A 117 -16.32 -4.99 5.49
N PHE A 118 -15.35 -4.08 5.31
CA PHE A 118 -13.93 -4.31 5.63
C PHE A 118 -13.36 -5.64 5.11
N GLY A 119 -13.74 -6.05 3.89
CA GLY A 119 -13.33 -7.32 3.28
C GLY A 119 -14.03 -8.56 3.83
N TRP A 120 -15.12 -8.39 4.57
CA TRP A 120 -15.95 -9.46 5.12
C TRP A 120 -17.38 -9.42 4.56
N THR A 121 -17.99 -10.59 4.43
CA THR A 121 -19.39 -10.78 4.05
C THR A 121 -19.95 -12.02 4.76
N THR A 122 -21.26 -12.04 4.99
CA THR A 122 -21.97 -13.18 5.58
C THR A 122 -22.06 -14.36 4.62
N GLU A 123 -22.05 -14.09 3.32
CA GLU A 123 -22.17 -15.07 2.24
C GLU A 123 -20.89 -15.91 2.11
N GLU A 124 -20.93 -17.15 2.61
CA GLU A 124 -19.77 -18.03 2.69
C GLU A 124 -19.02 -18.24 1.36
N PRO A 125 -19.69 -18.50 0.22
CA PRO A 125 -19.02 -18.64 -1.07
C PRO A 125 -18.28 -17.38 -1.54
N MET A 126 -18.72 -16.20 -1.08
CA MET A 126 -18.20 -14.89 -1.51
C MET A 126 -17.09 -14.35 -0.62
N ARG A 127 -16.76 -15.00 0.51
CA ARG A 127 -15.79 -14.49 1.50
C ARG A 127 -14.39 -14.29 0.95
N GLU A 128 -13.94 -15.19 0.08
CA GLU A 128 -12.61 -15.08 -0.55
C GLU A 128 -12.57 -13.91 -1.53
N LEU A 129 -13.60 -13.77 -2.37
CA LEU A 129 -13.79 -12.64 -3.28
C LEU A 129 -13.88 -11.30 -2.52
N ALA A 130 -14.63 -11.26 -1.43
CA ALA A 130 -14.80 -10.06 -0.61
C ALA A 130 -13.47 -9.55 -0.04
N ARG A 131 -12.60 -10.48 0.39
CA ARG A 131 -11.25 -10.16 0.89
C ARG A 131 -10.39 -9.59 -0.23
N GLU A 132 -10.32 -10.27 -1.37
CA GLU A 132 -9.53 -9.86 -2.52
C GLU A 132 -9.96 -8.51 -3.11
N LEU A 133 -11.26 -8.21 -3.09
CA LEU A 133 -11.80 -6.92 -3.50
C LEU A 133 -11.41 -5.81 -2.53
N PHE A 134 -11.43 -6.08 -1.22
CA PHE A 134 -11.02 -5.09 -0.21
C PHE A 134 -9.51 -4.81 -0.24
N GLU A 135 -8.67 -5.80 -0.55
CA GLU A 135 -7.22 -5.56 -0.72
C GLU A 135 -6.93 -4.65 -1.92
N ARG A 136 -7.71 -4.76 -3.00
CA ARG A 136 -7.56 -3.91 -4.20
C ARG A 136 -8.25 -2.55 -4.08
N LEU A 137 -9.40 -2.51 -3.40
CA LEU A 137 -10.21 -1.31 -3.19
C LEU A 137 -10.51 -1.17 -1.69
N PRO A 138 -9.57 -0.66 -0.88
CA PRO A 138 -9.71 -0.56 0.57
C PRO A 138 -10.78 0.44 0.98
N MET A 139 -12.02 -0.03 1.08
CA MET A 139 -13.20 0.75 1.42
C MET A 139 -13.90 0.13 2.64
N PRO A 140 -14.36 0.95 3.62
CA PRO A 140 -15.06 0.44 4.80
C PRO A 140 -16.31 -0.38 4.47
N ALA A 141 -17.08 0.09 3.48
CA ALA A 141 -18.25 -0.59 2.97
C ALA A 141 -18.33 -0.47 1.45
N LEU A 142 -18.56 -1.60 0.79
CA LEU A 142 -18.68 -1.72 -0.67
C LEU A 142 -19.97 -2.45 -1.04
N GLU A 143 -20.60 -1.99 -2.11
CA GLU A 143 -21.57 -2.78 -2.88
C GLU A 143 -20.93 -3.17 -4.21
N VAL A 144 -20.94 -4.47 -4.52
CA VAL A 144 -20.45 -5.05 -5.77
C VAL A 144 -21.64 -5.57 -6.54
N GLN A 145 -21.89 -4.96 -7.70
CA GLN A 145 -22.96 -5.36 -8.61
C GLN A 145 -22.38 -6.31 -9.65
N LEU A 146 -22.92 -7.51 -9.70
CA LEU A 146 -22.59 -8.54 -10.67
C LEU A 146 -23.71 -8.67 -11.67
N ARG A 147 -23.36 -9.02 -12.92
CA ARG A 147 -24.32 -9.33 -13.97
C ARG A 147 -23.89 -10.58 -14.72
N ALA A 148 -24.84 -11.49 -14.97
CA ALA A 148 -24.63 -12.69 -15.75
C ALA A 148 -25.09 -12.48 -17.19
N ASN A 149 -24.20 -12.78 -18.14
CA ASN A 149 -24.52 -12.98 -19.56
C ASN A 149 -23.85 -14.27 -20.01
N GLY A 150 -24.34 -15.41 -19.52
CA GLY A 150 -23.67 -16.72 -19.59
C GLY A 150 -22.59 -16.91 -18.52
N VAL A 151 -21.81 -15.87 -18.24
CA VAL A 151 -20.81 -15.84 -17.14
C VAL A 151 -21.05 -14.62 -16.26
N TRP A 152 -20.88 -14.78 -14.95
CA TRP A 152 -20.92 -13.68 -13.98
C TRP A 152 -19.71 -12.77 -14.15
N ARG A 153 -19.95 -11.46 -14.20
CA ARG A 153 -18.92 -10.43 -14.26
C ARG A 153 -19.24 -9.29 -13.30
N ILE A 154 -18.19 -8.64 -12.79
CA ILE A 154 -18.33 -7.41 -12.01
C ILE A 154 -18.78 -6.28 -12.94
N GLN A 155 -20.04 -5.86 -12.79
CA GLN A 155 -20.61 -4.74 -13.51
C GLN A 155 -20.15 -3.41 -12.90
N ARG A 156 -20.17 -3.31 -11.56
CA ARG A 156 -19.84 -2.09 -10.83
C ARG A 156 -19.38 -2.40 -9.41
N VAL A 157 -18.47 -1.59 -8.88
CA VAL A 157 -18.15 -1.52 -7.45
C VAL A 157 -18.45 -0.10 -6.99
N CYS A 158 -19.18 0.04 -5.88
CA CYS A 158 -19.59 1.31 -5.29
C CYS A 158 -19.19 1.39 -3.83
N ALA A 159 -18.87 2.59 -3.35
CA ALA A 159 -18.92 2.89 -1.93
C ALA A 159 -20.36 2.76 -1.42
N LEU A 160 -20.54 2.15 -0.26
CA LEU A 160 -21.86 2.02 0.39
C LEU A 160 -21.90 2.95 1.62
N PRO A 161 -22.73 4.00 1.62
CA PRO A 161 -22.91 4.86 2.78
C PRO A 161 -23.47 4.09 3.97
N ILE A 162 -22.93 4.32 5.17
CA ILE A 162 -23.39 3.65 6.41
C ILE A 162 -24.86 3.97 6.72
N GLY A 163 -25.32 5.17 6.32
CA GLY A 163 -26.71 5.58 6.48
C GLY A 163 -27.70 4.69 5.72
N ASP A 164 -27.26 4.02 4.67
CA ASP A 164 -28.11 3.18 3.79
C ASP A 164 -28.18 1.72 4.27
N LEU A 165 -27.48 1.38 5.36
CA LEU A 165 -27.48 0.05 5.95
C LEU A 165 -28.73 -0.19 6.79
N ASP A 166 -29.37 -1.34 6.59
CA ASP A 166 -30.43 -1.81 7.49
C ASP A 166 -29.89 -2.26 8.87
N ALA A 167 -30.77 -2.65 9.79
CA ALA A 167 -30.37 -3.04 11.15
C ALA A 167 -29.45 -4.28 11.19
N VAL A 168 -29.67 -5.25 10.31
CA VAL A 168 -28.86 -6.48 10.22
C VAL A 168 -27.50 -6.13 9.63
N GLU A 169 -27.48 -5.30 8.60
CA GLU A 169 -26.26 -4.79 7.97
C GLU A 169 -25.41 -3.95 8.92
N LYS A 170 -26.02 -3.07 9.72
CA LYS A 170 -25.31 -2.31 10.75
C LYS A 170 -24.65 -3.22 11.78
N THR A 171 -25.38 -4.25 12.24
CA THR A 171 -24.83 -5.26 13.14
C THR A 171 -23.62 -5.98 12.50
N ASN A 172 -23.76 -6.38 11.24
CA ASN A 172 -22.69 -7.00 10.45
C ASN A 172 -21.49 -6.06 10.22
N PHE A 173 -21.73 -4.78 9.96
CA PHE A 173 -20.72 -3.75 9.81
C PHE A 173 -19.95 -3.51 11.12
N HIS A 174 -20.66 -3.42 12.25
CA HIS A 174 -20.06 -3.31 13.58
C HIS A 174 -19.21 -4.55 13.93
N ALA A 175 -19.68 -5.76 13.63
CA ALA A 175 -18.84 -6.95 13.77
C ALA A 175 -17.61 -6.90 12.86
N ALA A 176 -17.77 -6.48 11.61
CA ALA A 176 -16.69 -6.40 10.63
C ALA A 176 -15.61 -5.37 11.00
N ILE A 177 -15.97 -4.18 11.51
CA ILE A 177 -15.00 -3.19 11.96
C ILE A 177 -14.21 -3.69 13.18
N GLN A 178 -14.88 -4.35 14.12
CA GLN A 178 -14.21 -4.96 15.27
C GLN A 178 -13.24 -6.05 14.82
N HIS A 179 -13.65 -6.90 13.87
CA HIS A 179 -12.76 -7.90 13.27
C HIS A 179 -11.61 -7.27 12.48
N TYR A 180 -11.83 -6.20 11.73
CA TYR A 180 -10.79 -5.48 10.98
C TYR A 180 -9.72 -4.92 11.93
N LEU A 181 -10.16 -4.30 13.01
CA LEU A 181 -9.29 -3.74 14.04
C LEU A 181 -8.62 -4.84 14.87
N ALA A 182 -9.35 -5.89 15.22
CA ALA A 182 -8.87 -7.02 16.01
C ALA A 182 -7.97 -7.96 15.22
N ARG A 183 -8.15 -8.19 13.92
CA ARG A 183 -7.25 -8.97 13.06
C ARG A 183 -5.86 -8.33 13.02
N ARG A 184 -5.79 -7.00 13.12
CA ARG A 184 -4.54 -6.26 13.34
C ARG A 184 -4.05 -6.28 14.80
N ARG A 185 -4.95 -6.42 15.79
CA ARG A 185 -4.59 -6.78 17.19
C ARG A 185 -4.10 -8.25 17.32
N ARG A 186 -4.54 -9.19 16.49
CA ARG A 186 -4.15 -10.62 16.52
C ARG A 186 -2.88 -10.89 15.71
N LYS A 187 -2.57 -10.04 14.73
CA LYS A 187 -1.18 -9.80 14.28
C LYS A 187 -0.33 -9.06 15.34
N SER A 188 -0.84 -8.82 16.55
CA SER A 188 -0.01 -8.58 17.73
C SER A 188 -0.09 -9.75 18.73
N LYS A 189 0.61 -10.85 18.42
CA LYS A 189 1.58 -11.34 19.42
C LYS A 189 2.52 -10.16 19.73
N PRO A 190 3.11 -10.03 20.92
CA PRO A 190 4.23 -9.11 21.09
C PRO A 190 5.40 -9.63 20.24
N SER A 191 5.36 -9.31 18.96
CA SER A 191 6.52 -9.04 18.15
C SER A 191 6.56 -7.53 18.14
N GLU A 192 7.67 -6.99 18.59
CA GLU A 192 8.15 -5.65 18.25
C GLU A 192 7.65 -5.32 16.84
N ARG A 193 6.61 -4.48 16.73
CA ARG A 193 6.09 -4.11 15.41
C ARG A 193 7.22 -3.41 14.71
N PRO A 194 7.52 -3.76 13.45
CA PRO A 194 8.53 -3.02 12.76
C PRO A 194 8.11 -1.56 12.64
N ARG A 195 8.97 -0.68 13.15
CA ARG A 195 8.78 0.76 13.17
C ARG A 195 8.93 1.36 11.77
N TYR A 196 9.58 0.63 10.87
CA TYR A 196 9.99 1.04 9.54
C TYR A 196 9.88 -0.10 8.52
N ASP A 197 9.66 0.24 7.26
CA ASP A 197 9.61 -0.65 6.10
C ASP A 197 10.84 -0.40 5.20
N LEU A 198 11.64 -1.45 4.96
CA LEU A 198 12.85 -1.42 4.14
C LEU A 198 12.65 -2.30 2.90
N ALA A 199 12.73 -1.68 1.73
CA ALA A 199 12.88 -2.38 0.46
C ALA A 199 14.34 -2.76 0.23
N ILE A 200 14.59 -4.03 -0.06
CA ILE A 200 15.87 -4.51 -0.57
C ILE A 200 15.71 -4.90 -2.04
N LEU A 201 16.24 -4.09 -2.95
CA LEU A 201 16.27 -4.42 -4.37
C LEU A 201 17.30 -5.52 -4.62
N HIS A 202 16.90 -6.59 -5.30
CA HIS A 202 17.81 -7.66 -5.70
C HIS A 202 17.38 -8.31 -7.01
N ASP A 203 18.34 -8.92 -7.71
CA ASP A 203 18.08 -9.80 -8.84
C ASP A 203 18.48 -11.25 -8.48
N PRO A 204 17.53 -12.21 -8.38
CA PRO A 204 17.85 -13.61 -8.15
C PRO A 204 18.66 -14.26 -9.28
N LEU A 205 18.65 -13.69 -10.48
CA LEU A 205 19.29 -14.22 -11.68
C LEU A 205 20.67 -13.62 -11.94
N GLU A 206 21.09 -12.64 -11.14
CA GLU A 206 22.43 -12.04 -11.25
C GLU A 206 23.50 -13.09 -10.93
N ALA A 207 24.51 -13.21 -11.81
CA ALA A 207 25.54 -14.25 -11.68
C ALA A 207 26.50 -13.99 -10.50
N LEU A 208 26.79 -12.72 -10.21
CA LEU A 208 27.69 -12.29 -9.14
C LEU A 208 27.00 -11.22 -8.27
N PRO A 209 25.93 -11.60 -7.56
CA PRO A 209 25.17 -10.63 -6.78
C PRO A 209 26.00 -10.17 -5.59
N PRO A 210 25.87 -8.91 -5.17
CA PRO A 210 26.66 -8.37 -4.08
C PRO A 210 26.17 -8.87 -2.71
N SER A 211 25.17 -9.76 -2.67
CA SER A 211 24.69 -10.46 -1.48
C SER A 211 24.18 -11.85 -1.85
N SER A 212 24.59 -12.86 -1.09
CA SER A 212 24.08 -14.23 -1.27
C SER A 212 22.63 -14.36 -0.84
N SER A 213 21.91 -15.38 -1.33
CA SER A 213 20.55 -15.69 -0.87
C SER A 213 20.47 -15.96 0.65
N ARG A 214 21.54 -16.51 1.24
CA ARG A 214 21.67 -16.67 2.69
C ARG A 214 21.76 -15.32 3.41
N THR A 215 22.51 -14.38 2.85
CA THR A 215 22.64 -13.01 3.36
C THR A 215 21.31 -12.26 3.29
N LEU A 216 20.58 -12.35 2.18
CA LEU A 216 19.25 -11.73 2.03
C LEU A 216 18.25 -12.27 3.06
N LYS A 217 18.21 -13.59 3.26
CA LYS A 217 17.40 -14.20 4.33
C LYS A 217 17.81 -13.73 5.72
N HIS A 218 19.11 -13.48 5.92
CA HIS A 218 19.63 -12.94 7.18
C HIS A 218 19.19 -11.50 7.40
N PHE A 219 19.19 -10.64 6.39
CA PHE A 219 18.63 -9.29 6.47
C PHE A 219 17.15 -9.31 6.88
N VAL A 220 16.35 -10.18 6.27
CA VAL A 220 14.92 -10.33 6.64
C VAL A 220 14.77 -10.78 8.10
N HIS A 221 15.59 -11.74 8.54
CA HIS A 221 15.56 -12.24 9.91
C HIS A 221 15.98 -11.17 10.94
N ILE A 222 17.08 -10.46 10.70
CA ILE A 222 17.60 -9.42 11.60
C ILE A 222 16.68 -8.20 11.59
N GLY A 223 16.18 -7.79 10.43
CA GLY A 223 15.20 -6.70 10.32
C GLY A 223 14.01 -6.95 11.24
N LYS A 224 13.46 -8.17 11.23
CA LYS A 224 12.37 -8.54 12.14
C LYS A 224 12.73 -8.36 13.63
N ARG A 225 13.96 -8.69 14.04
CA ARG A 225 14.46 -8.50 15.42
C ARG A 225 14.72 -7.03 15.77
N LEU A 226 15.00 -6.19 14.78
CA LEU A 226 15.22 -4.76 14.96
C LEU A 226 13.93 -3.95 14.85
N GLY A 227 12.79 -4.62 14.62
CA GLY A 227 11.57 -3.93 14.27
C GLY A 227 11.71 -3.16 12.96
N ILE A 228 12.19 -3.81 11.91
CA ILE A 228 12.16 -3.33 10.53
C ILE A 228 11.53 -4.43 9.67
N HIS A 229 10.51 -4.08 8.88
CA HIS A 229 9.91 -5.00 7.93
C HIS A 229 10.75 -4.92 6.67
N VAL A 230 11.41 -6.02 6.33
CA VAL A 230 12.31 -6.08 5.18
C VAL A 230 11.62 -6.88 4.10
N GLU A 231 11.38 -6.24 2.97
CA GLU A 231 10.83 -6.87 1.77
C GLU A 231 11.89 -6.93 0.68
N LEU A 232 12.06 -8.11 0.09
CA LEU A 232 12.91 -8.28 -1.07
C LEU A 232 12.11 -7.92 -2.32
N ILE A 233 12.52 -6.88 -3.03
CA ILE A 233 11.83 -6.36 -4.22
C ILE A 233 12.70 -6.53 -5.46
N GLN A 234 12.06 -6.56 -6.63
CA GLN A 234 12.72 -6.75 -7.93
C GLN A 234 12.39 -5.59 -8.86
N ARG A 235 12.98 -5.58 -10.06
CA ARG A 235 12.74 -4.54 -11.08
C ARG A 235 11.24 -4.25 -11.34
N ARG A 236 10.40 -5.29 -11.34
CA ARG A 236 8.94 -5.17 -11.55
C ARG A 236 8.22 -4.36 -10.48
N ASP A 237 8.82 -4.23 -9.30
CA ASP A 237 8.23 -3.58 -8.13
C ASP A 237 8.55 -2.07 -8.09
N TYR A 238 9.11 -1.51 -9.17
CA TYR A 238 9.42 -0.08 -9.28
C TYR A 238 8.22 0.83 -8.96
N GLY A 239 7.01 0.40 -9.31
CA GLY A 239 5.77 1.14 -9.06
C GLY A 239 5.43 1.31 -7.57
N ARG A 240 5.79 0.33 -6.73
CA ARG A 240 5.46 0.31 -5.29
C ARG A 240 6.53 0.92 -4.39
N LEU A 241 7.59 1.51 -4.96
CA LEU A 241 8.73 1.99 -4.19
C LEU A 241 8.34 3.03 -3.12
N ALA A 242 7.30 3.82 -3.38
CA ALA A 242 6.76 4.81 -2.42
C ALA A 242 6.07 4.19 -1.19
N GLU A 243 5.88 2.86 -1.14
CA GLU A 243 5.31 2.16 0.01
C GLU A 243 6.33 1.94 1.15
N PHE A 244 7.62 2.14 0.89
CA PHE A 244 8.71 1.88 1.84
C PHE A 244 9.25 3.16 2.46
N ASP A 245 9.86 3.06 3.65
CA ASP A 245 10.57 4.18 4.29
C ASP A 245 12.02 4.28 3.79
N ALA A 246 12.60 3.17 3.32
CA ALA A 246 13.98 3.09 2.90
C ALA A 246 14.18 2.11 1.74
N LEU A 247 15.17 2.39 0.89
CA LEU A 247 15.66 1.51 -0.17
C LEU A 247 17.11 1.11 0.11
N PHE A 248 17.42 -0.17 -0.06
CA PHE A 248 18.78 -0.69 -0.05
C PHE A 248 19.01 -1.56 -1.29
N ILE A 249 20.02 -1.23 -2.10
CA ILE A 249 20.25 -1.90 -3.38
C ILE A 249 21.25 -3.03 -3.19
N ARG A 250 20.83 -4.29 -3.33
CA ARG A 250 21.68 -5.49 -3.33
C ARG A 250 21.76 -6.14 -4.70
N GLU A 251 21.98 -5.30 -5.69
CA GLU A 251 22.25 -5.64 -7.08
C GLU A 251 23.42 -4.76 -7.56
N THR A 252 24.17 -5.19 -8.58
CA THR A 252 25.28 -4.37 -9.10
C THR A 252 24.77 -3.02 -9.62
N THR A 253 25.24 -1.93 -9.00
CA THR A 253 24.81 -0.57 -9.34
C THR A 253 25.52 -0.04 -10.58
N ARG A 254 24.74 0.53 -11.51
CA ARG A 254 25.24 1.19 -12.73
C ARG A 254 24.36 2.38 -13.10
N ILE A 255 24.95 3.38 -13.75
CA ILE A 255 24.28 4.63 -14.17
C ILE A 255 23.22 4.33 -15.26
N ASP A 256 23.52 3.40 -16.17
CA ASP A 256 22.70 2.98 -17.31
C ASP A 256 21.78 1.78 -16.97
N HIS A 257 21.24 1.75 -15.74
CA HIS A 257 20.56 0.56 -15.22
C HIS A 257 19.44 0.89 -14.24
N HIS A 258 18.47 -0.02 -14.07
CA HIS A 258 17.30 0.21 -13.21
C HIS A 258 17.69 0.48 -11.75
N THR A 259 18.83 -0.03 -11.29
CA THR A 259 19.36 0.26 -9.95
C THR A 259 19.51 1.77 -9.72
N TYR A 260 19.96 2.53 -10.72
CA TYR A 260 20.10 3.99 -10.59
C TYR A 260 18.73 4.69 -10.69
N GLU A 261 17.83 4.19 -11.52
CA GLU A 261 16.44 4.67 -11.60
C GLU A 261 15.71 4.50 -10.25
N PHE A 262 15.87 3.33 -9.61
CA PHE A 262 15.35 3.05 -8.26
C PHE A 262 15.93 3.99 -7.22
N ALA A 263 17.24 4.22 -7.22
CA ALA A 263 17.88 5.16 -6.29
C ALA A 263 17.31 6.58 -6.46
N ARG A 264 17.21 7.06 -7.72
CA ARG A 264 16.69 8.41 -8.03
C ARG A 264 15.23 8.55 -7.64
N LYS A 265 14.41 7.54 -7.93
CA LYS A 265 13.02 7.54 -7.54
C LYS A 265 12.86 7.52 -6.03
N ALA A 266 13.60 6.66 -5.31
CA ALA A 266 13.54 6.60 -3.86
C ALA A 266 13.88 7.95 -3.22
N GLU A 267 14.92 8.63 -3.71
CA GLU A 267 15.29 9.98 -3.27
C GLU A 267 14.17 11.01 -3.54
N GLN A 268 13.57 10.99 -4.75
CA GLN A 268 12.47 11.88 -5.12
C GLN A 268 11.22 11.68 -4.27
N GLU A 269 10.92 10.42 -3.91
CA GLU A 269 9.79 10.04 -3.07
C GLU A 269 10.09 10.21 -1.57
N GLY A 270 11.30 10.67 -1.21
CA GLY A 270 11.68 11.01 0.16
C GLY A 270 12.10 9.82 1.04
N LEU A 271 12.46 8.68 0.44
CA LEU A 271 12.97 7.53 1.17
C LEU A 271 14.42 7.76 1.64
N VAL A 272 14.80 7.06 2.72
CA VAL A 272 16.22 6.89 3.04
C VAL A 272 16.84 5.91 2.04
N VAL A 273 17.78 6.38 1.22
CA VAL A 273 18.43 5.55 0.19
C VAL A 273 19.80 5.12 0.68
N ILE A 274 19.97 3.82 0.89
CA ILE A 274 21.27 3.17 1.04
C ILE A 274 21.71 2.77 -0.37
N ASP A 275 22.88 3.24 -0.79
CA ASP A 275 23.33 3.29 -2.18
C ASP A 275 22.61 4.42 -2.99
N ASP A 276 22.77 5.66 -2.51
CA ASP A 276 22.15 6.84 -3.08
C ASP A 276 22.64 7.16 -4.52
N PRO A 277 21.86 7.92 -5.31
CA PRO A 277 22.20 8.22 -6.69
C PRO A 277 23.55 8.89 -6.87
N ASP A 278 23.91 9.83 -5.99
CA ASP A 278 25.19 10.55 -6.07
C ASP A 278 26.36 9.59 -5.82
N SER A 279 26.23 8.69 -4.84
CA SER A 279 27.20 7.63 -4.58
C SER A 279 27.35 6.68 -5.77
N ILE A 280 26.25 6.27 -6.41
CA ILE A 280 26.30 5.44 -7.62
C ILE A 280 27.06 6.16 -8.73
N LEU A 281 26.73 7.43 -9.02
CA LEU A 281 27.40 8.24 -10.05
C LEU A 281 28.91 8.38 -9.79
N ARG A 282 29.30 8.66 -8.55
CA ARG A 282 30.70 8.89 -8.17
C ARG A 282 31.53 7.61 -8.18
N CYS A 283 30.95 6.49 -7.74
CA CYS A 283 31.67 5.22 -7.60
C CYS A 283 31.76 4.42 -8.91
N THR A 284 30.81 4.60 -9.84
CA THR A 284 30.83 3.92 -11.14
C THR A 284 31.67 4.66 -12.20
N ASN A 285 31.97 5.94 -11.98
CA ASN A 285 32.86 6.70 -12.85
C ASN A 285 34.32 6.54 -12.40
N THR A 286 35.08 5.71 -13.13
CA THR A 286 36.51 5.43 -12.84
C THR A 286 37.35 6.70 -12.73
N ARG A 287 37.02 7.77 -13.48
CA ARG A 287 37.74 9.06 -13.42
C ARG A 287 37.47 9.84 -12.14
N VAL A 288 36.23 9.83 -11.65
CA VAL A 288 35.86 10.48 -10.38
C VAL A 288 36.50 9.76 -9.20
N ARG A 289 36.49 8.42 -9.23
CA ARG A 289 37.17 7.60 -8.22
C ARG A 289 38.68 7.85 -8.19
N GLN A 290 39.33 7.98 -9.35
CA GLN A 290 40.75 8.31 -9.46
C GLN A 290 41.07 9.71 -8.91
N LEU A 291 40.27 10.72 -9.28
CA LEU A 291 40.43 12.09 -8.80
C LEU A 291 40.24 12.19 -7.28
N ILE A 292 39.24 11.51 -6.72
CA ILE A 292 39.00 11.46 -5.28
C ILE A 292 40.15 10.74 -4.55
N SER A 293 40.68 9.64 -5.09
CA SER A 293 41.84 8.95 -4.51
C SER A 293 43.11 9.81 -4.51
N GLN A 294 43.30 10.64 -5.55
CA GLN A 294 44.42 11.58 -5.65
C GLN A 294 44.26 12.80 -4.73
N LEU A 295 43.03 13.26 -4.48
CA LEU A 295 42.74 14.39 -3.60
C LEU A 295 42.76 14.03 -2.10
N LEU A 296 42.49 12.77 -1.76
CA LEU A 296 42.40 12.29 -0.37
C LEU A 296 43.66 11.53 0.11
N ASP A 297 44.73 11.49 -0.70
CA ASP A 297 46.01 10.85 -0.37
C ASP A 297 45.86 9.41 0.17
N ILE A 298 44.92 8.65 -0.41
CA ILE A 298 44.70 7.25 -0.04
C ILE A 298 45.82 6.43 -0.68
N GLU A 299 46.93 6.26 0.05
CA GLU A 299 48.05 5.37 -0.27
C GLU A 299 47.57 3.91 -0.36
N ASN A 300 46.99 3.50 -1.49
CA ASN A 300 46.99 2.13 -2.02
C ASN A 300 45.95 2.01 -3.15
N SER A 301 46.24 2.60 -4.30
CA SER A 301 45.62 2.06 -5.51
C SER A 301 46.46 2.27 -6.77
N ASP A 302 47.22 1.23 -7.13
CA ASP A 302 47.81 1.06 -8.46
C ASP A 302 46.70 0.84 -9.51
N PHE A 303 45.93 1.89 -9.84
CA PHE A 303 44.98 1.86 -10.95
C PHE A 303 45.67 2.31 -12.24
N LYS A 304 45.97 1.36 -13.13
CA LYS A 304 46.33 1.63 -14.53
C LYS A 304 45.09 1.61 -15.42
N MET A 305 44.83 2.72 -16.11
CA MET A 305 43.79 2.82 -17.13
C MET A 305 44.27 2.11 -18.41
N LEU A 306 43.62 1.02 -18.82
CA LEU A 306 44.12 0.18 -19.93
C LEU A 306 43.66 0.60 -21.33
N HIS A 307 42.66 1.47 -21.50
CA HIS A 307 42.24 1.93 -22.83
C HIS A 307 41.71 3.38 -22.81
N TYR A 308 42.30 4.26 -23.62
CA TYR A 308 41.87 5.66 -23.78
C TYR A 308 41.22 5.95 -25.15
N ASN A 309 41.37 5.09 -26.16
CA ASN A 309 40.91 5.38 -27.52
C ASN A 309 40.25 4.15 -28.17
N SER A 310 38.93 4.07 -28.17
CA SER A 310 38.18 3.26 -29.14
C SER A 310 36.68 3.58 -29.15
N VAL A 311 36.30 4.83 -29.43
CA VAL A 311 35.06 5.13 -30.15
C VAL A 311 35.27 6.42 -30.97
N ASN A 312 35.91 6.26 -32.13
CA ASN A 312 35.58 7.04 -33.31
C ASN A 312 35.21 5.98 -34.36
N CYS A 313 33.90 5.90 -34.65
CA CYS A 313 33.16 5.21 -35.71
C CYS A 313 31.83 4.71 -35.13
#